data_AF-A0A8H2ZYX9-F1
#
_entry.id   AF-A0A8H2ZYX9-F1
#
_cell.length_a   1.000
_cell.length_b   1.000
_cell.length_c   1.000
_cell.angle_alpha   90.00
_cell.angle_beta   90.00
_cell.angle_gamma   90.00
#
_symmetry.space_group_name_H-M   'P 1'
#
loop_
_entity.id
_entity.type
_entity.pdbx_description
1 polymer ?
#
loop_
_entity_poly.entity_id
_entity_poly.type
_entity_poly.pdbx_seq_one_letter_code
_entity_poly.pdbx_strand_id
1 'polypeptide(L)'
;MQSFKYSTECHPTRIHSPILTMASSIEKQDSQLGPESDKNWVHDHNEDHTLKPAGVRKSEAAQKVITGKHKICLIVSIGLAAYIYSLDGSTTWTYLAFAGSALNNHSLITTVQVAQSIIVACGKPFVAKLADSLSRPVAYSLVVFFYVLGYIIIASAQSIATVAGGIVIYAVGYTGLQLLLQIIIADTTTLKWRGLSSGLVAAPFIINAFAGSEVSAGVMASGGPGWRWGYGMFAILVPVTILPLILTLGWAQHKAKSQGLVEPAQSSAIGMNKFKAVWEEVDILGLLILAGGVACVLLPLTLAKSAKEGWANCE
;
A
#
# COMPACT_ATOMS: atom_id res chain seq x y z
N MET A 1 32.04 54.04 -67.82
CA MET A 1 30.71 54.37 -68.39
C MET A 1 29.66 53.77 -67.46
N GLN A 2 28.67 54.58 -67.10
CA GLN A 2 27.80 54.49 -65.92
C GLN A 2 27.07 53.16 -65.70
N SER A 3 26.83 52.80 -64.43
CA SER A 3 25.45 52.47 -64.04
C SER A 3 25.17 52.69 -62.55
N PHE A 4 24.19 53.58 -62.35
CA PHE A 4 23.46 53.97 -61.16
C PHE A 4 22.94 52.78 -60.33
N LYS A 5 22.98 52.87 -59.00
CA LYS A 5 21.96 52.25 -58.14
C LYS A 5 21.48 53.23 -57.07
N TYR A 6 20.17 53.24 -56.92
CA TYR A 6 19.31 54.19 -56.25
C TYR A 6 19.59 54.35 -54.75
N SER A 7 19.50 55.60 -54.29
CA SER A 7 19.27 55.98 -52.89
C SER A 7 17.76 55.96 -52.63
N THR A 8 17.32 55.23 -51.62
CA THR A 8 15.97 55.33 -51.05
C THR A 8 16.11 55.61 -49.56
N GLU A 9 15.79 56.85 -49.19
CA GLU A 9 15.52 57.24 -47.81
C GLU A 9 14.30 56.49 -47.28
N CYS A 10 14.40 55.97 -46.06
CA CYS A 10 13.25 55.58 -45.24
C CYS A 10 13.55 55.98 -43.79
N HIS A 11 12.80 56.95 -43.28
CA HIS A 11 12.71 57.27 -41.85
C HIS A 11 12.13 56.08 -41.07
N PRO A 12 12.66 55.76 -39.88
CA PRO A 12 11.87 55.06 -38.86
C PRO A 12 11.76 55.92 -37.59
N THR A 13 10.55 56.43 -37.41
CA THR A 13 9.76 56.47 -36.17
C THR A 13 10.48 56.01 -34.89
N ARG A 14 10.59 56.91 -33.89
CA ARG A 14 10.92 56.58 -32.50
C ARG A 14 9.91 55.57 -31.95
N ILE A 15 10.36 54.34 -31.70
CA ILE A 15 9.63 53.39 -30.85
C ILE A 15 10.24 53.49 -29.46
N HIS A 16 9.52 54.12 -28.52
CA HIS A 16 9.82 54.00 -27.10
C HIS A 16 9.61 52.53 -26.69
N SER A 17 10.68 51.80 -26.42
CA SER A 17 10.63 50.42 -25.94
C SER A 17 10.53 50.41 -24.39
N PRO A 18 9.42 49.94 -23.80
CA PRO A 18 9.24 49.88 -22.34
C PRO A 18 10.17 48.87 -21.63
N ILE A 19 10.90 48.06 -22.39
CA ILE A 19 11.81 47.02 -21.87
C ILE A 19 13.09 47.62 -21.27
N LEU A 20 13.62 48.70 -21.84
CA LEU A 20 14.84 49.36 -21.34
C LEU A 20 14.60 50.11 -20.01
N THR A 21 13.39 50.62 -19.80
CA THR A 21 12.98 51.27 -18.55
C THR A 21 12.74 50.27 -17.42
N MET A 22 12.29 49.04 -17.75
CA MET A 22 12.16 47.95 -16.77
C MET A 22 13.53 47.41 -16.32
N ALA A 23 14.48 47.22 -17.24
CA ALA A 23 15.82 46.71 -16.91
C ALA A 23 16.57 47.63 -15.92
N SER A 24 16.49 48.95 -16.14
CA SER A 24 17.08 49.94 -15.22
C SER A 24 16.35 50.06 -13.87
N SER A 25 15.11 49.60 -13.77
CA SER A 25 14.36 49.54 -12.50
C SER A 25 14.72 48.30 -11.68
N ILE A 26 15.08 47.19 -12.33
CA ILE A 26 15.55 45.96 -11.67
C ILE A 26 16.96 46.17 -11.10
N GLU A 27 17.85 46.84 -11.84
CA GLU A 27 19.24 47.08 -11.39
C GLU A 27 19.34 48.11 -10.25
N LYS A 28 18.37 49.02 -10.13
CA LYS A 28 18.25 49.94 -8.97
C LYS A 28 17.68 49.27 -7.71
N GLN A 29 17.01 48.13 -7.84
CA GLN A 29 16.45 47.40 -6.69
C GLN A 29 17.48 46.49 -6.02
N ASP A 30 18.48 46.03 -6.76
CA ASP A 30 19.55 45.16 -6.27
C ASP A 30 20.65 45.93 -5.50
N SER A 31 20.75 47.25 -5.72
CA SER A 31 21.77 48.13 -5.11
C SER A 31 21.36 48.77 -3.78
N GLN A 32 20.18 48.43 -3.24
CA GLN A 32 19.66 48.96 -1.95
C GLN A 32 19.61 47.92 -0.82
N LEU A 33 20.06 46.68 -1.04
CA LEU A 33 20.17 45.66 0.02
C LEU A 33 21.57 45.76 0.67
N GLY A 34 21.64 46.54 1.76
CA GLY A 34 22.82 46.62 2.62
C GLY A 34 23.13 45.29 3.35
N PRO A 35 24.36 45.12 3.86
CA PRO A 35 24.82 43.85 4.42
C PRO A 35 24.35 43.69 5.87
N GLU A 36 23.11 43.30 6.08
CA GLU A 36 22.65 42.90 7.43
C GLU A 36 21.49 41.90 7.37
N SER A 37 21.82 40.62 7.15
CA SER A 37 21.37 39.52 8.02
C SER A 37 21.93 38.19 7.53
N ASP A 38 23.18 37.89 7.86
CA ASP A 38 23.61 36.50 8.07
C ASP A 38 22.95 36.01 9.37
N LYS A 39 21.61 35.86 9.33
CA LYS A 39 20.93 35.02 10.30
C LYS A 39 21.24 33.60 9.87
N ASN A 40 22.19 33.00 10.58
CA ASN A 40 22.37 31.57 10.69
C ASN A 40 21.01 30.87 10.56
N TRP A 41 20.77 30.22 9.43
CA TRP A 41 19.82 29.12 9.38
C TRP A 41 20.45 27.97 10.17
N VAL A 42 20.39 28.09 11.50
CA VAL A 42 20.41 26.91 12.35
C VAL A 42 19.22 26.10 11.86
N HIS A 43 19.48 25.05 11.10
CA HIS A 43 18.52 23.98 10.90
C HIS A 43 18.20 23.43 12.29
N ASP A 44 17.19 24.00 12.94
CA ASP A 44 16.63 23.42 14.15
C ASP A 44 15.91 22.13 13.71
N HIS A 45 16.59 21.00 13.91
CA HIS A 45 16.06 19.66 13.63
C HIS A 45 14.86 19.29 14.51
N ASN A 46 14.34 20.19 15.35
CA ASN A 46 13.25 19.90 16.29
C ASN A 46 11.83 20.07 15.74
N GLU A 47 11.60 20.81 14.65
CA GLU A 47 10.22 21.07 14.17
C GLU A 47 9.61 19.96 13.30
N ASP A 48 10.40 19.03 12.76
CA ASP A 48 9.90 17.88 11.97
C ASP A 48 9.38 16.71 12.85
N HIS A 49 9.50 16.83 14.18
CA HIS A 49 9.13 15.77 15.12
C HIS A 49 7.65 15.79 15.56
N THR A 50 6.92 16.89 15.37
CA THR A 50 5.57 17.08 15.93
C THR A 50 4.42 16.64 15.02
N LEU A 51 4.63 16.55 13.70
CA LEU A 51 3.59 16.18 12.73
C LEU A 51 3.67 14.73 12.21
N LYS A 52 4.76 14.00 12.47
CA LYS A 52 4.94 12.64 11.97
C LYS A 52 4.25 11.59 12.87
N PRO A 53 3.40 10.70 12.33
CA PRO A 53 2.74 9.66 13.11
C PRO A 53 3.71 8.79 13.91
N ALA A 54 3.29 8.36 15.11
CA ALA A 54 4.14 7.65 16.06
C ALA A 54 4.70 6.32 15.51
N GLY A 55 3.96 5.64 14.63
CA GLY A 55 4.39 4.41 13.96
C GLY A 55 5.51 4.64 12.93
N VAL A 56 5.43 5.75 12.19
CA VAL A 56 6.45 6.17 11.20
C VAL A 56 7.76 6.52 11.90
N ARG A 57 7.70 7.31 12.98
CA ARG A 57 8.90 7.66 13.79
C ARG A 57 9.65 6.42 14.29
N LYS A 58 8.91 5.41 14.75
CA LYS A 58 9.47 4.14 15.22
C LYS A 58 10.06 3.29 14.09
N SER A 59 9.53 3.36 12.87
CA SER A 59 10.07 2.64 11.72
C SER A 59 11.36 3.30 11.21
N GLU A 60 11.39 4.62 11.09
CA GLU A 60 12.58 5.37 10.68
C GLU A 60 13.76 5.16 11.64
N ALA A 61 13.51 5.20 12.95
CA ALA A 61 14.53 4.92 13.96
C ALA A 61 15.05 3.48 13.88
N ALA A 62 14.17 2.50 13.62
CA ALA A 62 14.57 1.10 13.46
C ALA A 62 15.42 0.88 12.20
N GLN A 63 15.10 1.56 11.10
CA GLN A 63 15.88 1.48 9.85
C GLN A 63 17.30 2.02 9.99
N LYS A 64 17.52 3.06 10.82
CA LYS A 64 18.87 3.57 11.12
C LYS A 64 19.79 2.54 11.78
N VAL A 65 19.22 1.57 12.51
CA VAL A 65 19.96 0.55 13.27
C VAL A 65 20.26 -0.69 12.42
N ILE A 66 19.52 -0.91 11.33
CA ILE A 66 19.68 -2.07 10.46
C ILE A 66 21.01 -1.97 9.68
N THR A 67 21.98 -2.78 10.10
CA THR A 67 23.34 -2.82 9.53
C THR A 67 23.49 -3.94 8.50
N GLY A 68 24.38 -3.74 7.52
CA GLY A 68 24.72 -4.64 6.39
C GLY A 68 24.01 -6.00 6.34
N LYS A 69 24.49 -7.00 7.10
CA LYS A 69 23.97 -8.38 7.08
C LYS A 69 22.46 -8.47 7.40
N HIS A 70 21.96 -7.66 8.32
CA HIS A 70 20.54 -7.61 8.66
C HIS A 70 19.69 -6.95 7.56
N LYS A 71 20.28 -6.03 6.79
CA LYS A 71 19.62 -5.40 5.64
C LYS A 71 19.38 -6.39 4.51
N ILE A 72 20.37 -7.25 4.21
CA ILE A 72 20.19 -8.35 3.23
C ILE A 72 19.09 -9.31 3.70
N CYS A 73 19.12 -9.73 4.96
CA CYS A 73 18.08 -10.59 5.52
C CYS A 73 16.67 -9.98 5.38
N LEU A 74 16.53 -8.68 5.64
CA LEU A 74 15.28 -7.95 5.48
C LEU A 74 14.82 -7.90 4.01
N ILE A 75 15.71 -7.58 3.07
CA ILE A 75 15.38 -7.53 1.64
C ILE A 75 14.96 -8.91 1.12
N VAL A 76 15.67 -9.97 1.51
CA VAL A 76 15.33 -11.35 1.14
C VAL A 76 13.96 -11.73 1.71
N SER A 77 13.67 -11.37 2.95
CA SER A 77 12.37 -11.63 3.58
C SER A 77 11.23 -10.89 2.89
N ILE A 78 11.45 -9.63 2.49
CA ILE A 78 10.48 -8.86 1.69
C ILE A 78 10.23 -9.51 0.34
N GLY A 79 11.29 -9.94 -0.36
CA GLY A 79 11.17 -10.63 -1.64
C GLY A 79 10.40 -11.94 -1.53
N LEU A 80 10.67 -12.73 -0.48
CA LEU A 80 9.96 -13.97 -0.22
C LEU A 80 8.48 -13.73 0.12
N ALA A 81 8.18 -12.74 0.95
CA ALA A 81 6.81 -12.35 1.27
C ALA A 81 6.05 -11.83 0.03
N ALA A 82 6.69 -11.03 -0.82
CA ALA A 82 6.14 -10.58 -2.09
C ALA A 82 5.85 -11.74 -3.05
N TYR A 83 6.75 -12.73 -3.11
CA TYR A 83 6.56 -13.92 -3.94
C TYR A 83 5.34 -14.74 -3.48
N ILE A 84 5.25 -15.08 -2.18
CA ILE A 84 4.09 -15.82 -1.65
C ILE A 84 2.80 -15.02 -1.83
N TYR A 85 2.81 -13.72 -1.57
CA TYR A 85 1.66 -12.85 -1.80
C TYR A 85 1.17 -12.90 -3.26
N SER A 86 2.09 -12.89 -4.22
CA SER A 86 1.72 -13.00 -5.63
C SER A 86 1.20 -14.39 -6.01
N LEU A 87 1.79 -15.45 -5.45
CA LEU A 87 1.35 -16.82 -5.68
C LEU A 87 -0.07 -17.04 -5.15
N ASP A 88 -0.34 -16.54 -3.95
CA ASP A 88 -1.67 -16.49 -3.35
C ASP A 88 -2.66 -15.75 -4.26
N GLY A 89 -2.32 -14.52 -4.64
CA GLY A 89 -3.13 -13.69 -5.52
C GLY A 89 -3.46 -14.36 -6.86
N SER A 90 -2.59 -15.21 -7.41
CA SER A 90 -2.82 -15.94 -8.66
C SER A 90 -3.63 -17.23 -8.50
N THR A 91 -3.39 -18.00 -7.44
CA THR A 91 -3.99 -19.33 -7.23
C THR A 91 -5.38 -19.27 -6.58
N THR A 92 -5.61 -18.29 -5.69
CA THR A 92 -6.86 -18.13 -4.94
C THR A 92 -8.08 -17.90 -5.83
N TRP A 93 -7.92 -17.24 -6.99
CA TRP A 93 -8.98 -17.11 -7.99
C TRP A 93 -9.44 -18.47 -8.54
N THR A 94 -8.50 -19.36 -8.81
CA THR A 94 -8.77 -20.69 -9.33
C THR A 94 -9.46 -21.55 -8.28
N TYR A 95 -8.97 -21.54 -7.04
CA TYR A 95 -9.58 -22.30 -5.94
C TYR A 95 -11.02 -21.86 -5.66
N LEU A 96 -11.34 -20.58 -5.82
CA LEU A 96 -12.69 -20.07 -5.58
C LEU A 96 -13.68 -20.62 -6.61
N ALA A 97 -13.27 -20.72 -7.87
CA ALA A 97 -14.09 -21.32 -8.93
C ALA A 97 -14.39 -22.81 -8.63
N PHE A 98 -13.38 -23.56 -8.18
CA PHE A 98 -13.54 -24.96 -7.78
C PHE A 98 -14.41 -25.12 -6.53
N ALA A 99 -14.23 -24.26 -5.52
CA ALA A 99 -15.04 -24.27 -4.30
C ALA A 99 -16.53 -24.01 -4.62
N GLY A 100 -16.82 -23.04 -5.49
CA GLY A 100 -18.19 -22.75 -5.90
C GLY A 100 -18.84 -23.85 -6.74
N SER A 101 -18.05 -24.55 -7.58
CA SER A 101 -18.51 -25.75 -8.30
C SER A 101 -18.81 -26.91 -7.35
N ALA A 102 -17.92 -27.20 -6.40
CA ALA A 102 -18.09 -28.27 -5.43
C ALA A 102 -19.31 -28.04 -4.50
N LEU A 103 -19.68 -26.77 -4.27
CA LEU A 103 -20.79 -26.37 -3.41
C LEU A 103 -22.08 -26.03 -4.19
N ASN A 104 -22.13 -26.33 -5.49
CA ASN A 104 -23.27 -26.12 -6.40
C ASN A 104 -23.88 -24.70 -6.37
N ASN A 105 -23.06 -23.68 -6.11
CA ASN A 105 -23.53 -22.30 -5.88
C ASN A 105 -22.73 -21.27 -6.69
N HIS A 106 -22.82 -21.38 -8.02
CA HIS A 106 -22.08 -20.51 -8.95
C HIS A 106 -22.49 -19.03 -8.89
N SER A 107 -23.75 -18.73 -8.59
CA SER A 107 -24.25 -17.34 -8.48
C SER A 107 -23.68 -16.59 -7.26
N LEU A 108 -23.32 -17.29 -6.18
CA LEU A 108 -22.77 -16.67 -4.98
C LEU A 108 -21.29 -16.29 -5.13
N ILE A 109 -20.56 -16.90 -6.07
CA ILE A 109 -19.14 -16.60 -6.31
C ILE A 109 -18.94 -15.13 -6.70
N THR A 110 -19.78 -14.62 -7.61
CA THR A 110 -19.68 -13.25 -8.10
C THR A 110 -19.98 -12.24 -6.99
N THR A 111 -20.98 -12.49 -6.16
CA THR A 111 -21.29 -11.65 -4.99
C THR A 111 -20.12 -11.60 -4.01
N VAL A 112 -19.46 -12.74 -3.77
CA VAL A 112 -18.28 -12.83 -2.88
C VAL A 112 -17.09 -12.03 -3.42
N GLN A 113 -16.80 -12.15 -4.72
CA GLN A 113 -15.72 -11.39 -5.36
C GLN A 113 -15.95 -9.88 -5.29
N VAL A 114 -17.21 -9.45 -5.40
CA VAL A 114 -17.59 -8.03 -5.30
C VAL A 114 -17.43 -7.54 -3.87
N ALA A 115 -17.90 -8.30 -2.88
CA ALA A 115 -17.67 -7.99 -1.47
C ALA A 115 -16.16 -7.88 -1.16
N GLN A 116 -15.36 -8.82 -1.65
CA GLN A 116 -13.90 -8.78 -1.53
C GLN A 116 -13.32 -7.50 -2.16
N SER A 117 -13.75 -7.12 -3.36
CA SER A 117 -13.27 -5.92 -4.05
C SER A 117 -13.60 -4.64 -3.28
N ILE A 118 -14.80 -4.55 -2.71
CA ILE A 118 -15.20 -3.44 -1.82
C ILE A 118 -14.26 -3.38 -0.62
N ILE A 119 -14.01 -4.51 0.05
CA ILE A 119 -13.13 -4.57 1.21
C ILE A 119 -11.69 -4.19 0.84
N VAL A 120 -11.19 -4.62 -0.31
CA VAL A 120 -9.84 -4.26 -0.76
C VAL A 120 -9.74 -2.76 -1.05
N ALA A 121 -10.77 -2.16 -1.64
CA ALA A 121 -10.80 -0.72 -1.92
C ALA A 121 -10.83 0.10 -0.61
N CYS A 122 -11.65 -0.31 0.36
CA CYS A 122 -11.85 0.41 1.61
C CYS A 122 -10.79 0.08 2.67
N GLY A 123 -10.22 -1.12 2.62
CA GLY A 123 -9.27 -1.63 3.59
C GLY A 123 -7.91 -0.94 3.49
N LYS A 124 -7.51 -0.45 2.31
CA LYS A 124 -6.23 0.26 2.14
C LYS A 124 -6.09 1.50 3.03
N PRO A 125 -7.00 2.49 3.00
CA PRO A 125 -6.89 3.65 3.88
C PRO A 125 -6.99 3.28 5.36
N PHE A 126 -7.81 2.28 5.71
CA PHE A 126 -7.91 1.78 7.08
C PHE A 126 -6.59 1.20 7.59
N VAL A 127 -5.98 0.28 6.83
CA VAL A 127 -4.72 -0.34 7.23
C VAL A 127 -3.58 0.68 7.18
N ALA A 128 -3.61 1.67 6.28
CA ALA A 128 -2.64 2.75 6.27
C ALA A 128 -2.65 3.53 7.58
N LYS A 129 -3.84 3.95 8.02
CA LYS A 129 -3.99 4.69 9.28
C LYS A 129 -3.58 3.84 10.48
N LEU A 130 -3.98 2.56 10.52
CA LEU A 130 -3.52 1.63 11.56
C LEU A 130 -1.99 1.44 11.54
N ALA A 131 -1.38 1.35 10.36
CA ALA A 131 0.06 1.19 10.24
C ALA A 131 0.80 2.43 10.73
N ASP A 132 0.22 3.62 10.58
CA ASP A 132 0.80 4.89 11.02
C ASP A 132 0.67 5.12 12.54
N SER A 133 -0.41 4.63 13.15
CA SER A 133 -0.58 4.66 14.61
C SER A 133 0.23 3.56 15.32
N LEU A 134 0.24 2.35 14.77
CA LEU A 134 0.92 1.19 15.35
C LEU A 134 2.38 1.11 14.90
N SER A 135 3.21 0.40 15.66
CA SER A 135 4.55 0.03 15.19
C SER A 135 4.45 -1.01 14.07
N ARG A 136 5.29 -0.90 13.02
CA ARG A 136 5.26 -1.80 11.85
C ARG A 136 5.19 -3.31 12.17
N PRO A 137 6.01 -3.88 13.09
CA PRO A 137 5.92 -5.31 13.42
C PRO A 137 4.57 -5.74 13.99
N VAL A 138 3.92 -4.85 14.77
CA VAL A 138 2.60 -5.09 15.35
C VAL A 138 1.53 -5.05 14.26
N ALA A 139 1.63 -4.09 13.33
CA ALA A 139 0.73 -4.03 12.17
C ALA A 139 0.85 -5.30 11.31
N TYR A 140 2.07 -5.77 11.02
CA TYR A 140 2.29 -7.03 10.30
C TYR A 140 1.69 -8.23 11.04
N SER A 141 1.87 -8.31 12.37
CA SER A 141 1.33 -9.42 13.16
C SER A 141 -0.20 -9.46 13.13
N LEU A 142 -0.86 -8.31 13.22
CA LEU A 142 -2.32 -8.19 13.17
C LEU A 142 -2.85 -8.59 11.78
N VAL A 143 -2.19 -8.13 10.72
CA VAL A 143 -2.55 -8.47 9.34
C VAL A 143 -2.39 -9.96 9.07
N VAL A 144 -1.27 -10.57 9.49
CA VAL A 144 -1.03 -12.01 9.36
C VAL A 144 -2.07 -12.81 10.13
N PHE A 145 -2.47 -12.35 11.32
CA PHE A 145 -3.53 -13.00 12.10
C PHE A 145 -4.86 -13.06 11.34
N PHE A 146 -5.34 -11.93 10.81
CA PHE A 146 -6.58 -11.91 10.02
C PHE A 146 -6.48 -12.74 8.74
N TYR A 147 -5.32 -12.70 8.10
CA TYR A 147 -5.04 -13.48 6.90
C TYR A 147 -5.15 -15.00 7.17
N VAL A 148 -4.45 -15.49 8.21
CA VAL A 148 -4.44 -16.91 8.60
C VAL A 148 -5.83 -17.35 9.07
N LEU A 149 -6.50 -16.52 9.88
CA LEU A 149 -7.85 -16.81 10.36
C LEU A 149 -8.84 -16.95 9.19
N GLY A 150 -8.78 -16.05 8.21
CA GLY A 150 -9.60 -16.12 6.99
C GLY A 150 -9.40 -17.45 6.26
N TYR A 151 -8.15 -17.87 6.06
CA TYR A 151 -7.88 -19.14 5.38
C TYR A 151 -8.25 -20.38 6.16
N ILE A 152 -8.13 -20.38 7.48
CA ILE A 152 -8.61 -21.49 8.32
C ILE A 152 -10.13 -21.64 8.19
N ILE A 153 -10.86 -20.53 8.14
CA ILE A 153 -12.33 -20.54 7.95
C ILE A 153 -12.68 -21.07 6.57
N ILE A 154 -11.99 -20.62 5.51
CA ILE A 154 -12.23 -21.09 4.13
C ILE A 154 -11.91 -22.58 4.00
N ALA A 155 -10.80 -23.04 4.57
CA ALA A 155 -10.38 -24.45 4.51
C ALA A 155 -11.35 -25.39 5.26
N SER A 156 -11.94 -24.93 6.36
CA SER A 156 -12.92 -25.69 7.15
C SER A 156 -14.36 -25.52 6.67
N ALA A 157 -14.62 -24.63 5.72
CA ALA A 157 -15.97 -24.28 5.27
C ALA A 157 -16.70 -25.47 4.64
N GLN A 158 -17.88 -25.80 5.15
CA GLN A 158 -18.79 -26.81 4.57
C GLN A 158 -19.89 -26.20 3.69
N SER A 159 -20.03 -24.87 3.72
CA SER A 159 -21.02 -24.12 2.95
C SER A 159 -20.37 -22.94 2.24
N ILE A 160 -20.99 -22.48 1.15
CA ILE A 160 -20.50 -21.31 0.40
C ILE A 160 -20.62 -20.02 1.21
N ALA A 161 -21.58 -19.93 2.13
CA ALA A 161 -21.71 -18.80 3.05
C ALA A 161 -20.52 -18.71 4.01
N THR A 162 -20.01 -19.85 4.49
CA THR A 162 -18.80 -19.90 5.32
C THR A 162 -17.56 -19.50 4.51
N VAL A 163 -17.47 -19.94 3.25
CA VAL A 163 -16.40 -19.50 2.33
C VAL A 163 -16.47 -17.98 2.12
N ALA A 164 -17.67 -17.42 1.91
CA ALA A 164 -17.89 -15.98 1.77
C ALA A 164 -17.40 -15.20 3.00
N GLY A 165 -17.80 -15.63 4.20
CA GLY A 165 -17.35 -15.01 5.46
C GLY A 165 -15.83 -15.09 5.65
N GLY A 166 -15.24 -16.24 5.31
CA GLY A 166 -13.79 -16.41 5.33
C GLY A 166 -13.06 -15.50 4.35
N ILE A 167 -13.59 -15.32 3.13
CA ILE A 167 -13.03 -14.42 2.11
C ILE A 167 -13.10 -12.96 2.55
N VAL A 168 -14.16 -12.55 3.24
CA VAL A 168 -14.28 -11.20 3.82
C VAL A 168 -13.15 -10.94 4.84
N ILE A 169 -12.90 -11.89 5.73
CA ILE A 169 -11.83 -11.77 6.75
C ILE A 169 -10.46 -11.80 6.08
N TYR A 170 -10.25 -12.73 5.14
CA TYR A 170 -9.04 -12.84 4.36
C TYR A 170 -8.75 -11.56 3.56
N ALA A 171 -9.77 -10.92 2.96
CA ALA A 171 -9.61 -9.71 2.16
C ALA A 171 -8.98 -8.56 2.96
N VAL A 172 -9.30 -8.45 4.26
CA VAL A 172 -8.68 -7.48 5.17
C VAL A 172 -7.20 -7.79 5.34
N GLY A 173 -6.86 -9.05 5.59
CA GLY A 173 -5.47 -9.52 5.69
C GLY A 173 -4.68 -9.32 4.40
N TYR A 174 -5.23 -9.73 3.26
CA TYR A 174 -4.60 -9.61 1.94
C TYR A 174 -4.28 -8.14 1.61
N THR A 175 -5.25 -7.26 1.81
CA THR A 175 -5.10 -5.81 1.58
C THR A 175 -4.07 -5.20 2.50
N GLY A 176 -4.10 -5.57 3.78
CA GLY A 176 -3.13 -5.07 4.75
C GLY A 176 -1.71 -5.52 4.45
N LEU A 177 -1.53 -6.76 4.00
CA LEU A 177 -0.23 -7.32 3.66
C LEU A 177 0.34 -6.60 2.43
N GLN A 178 -0.47 -6.38 1.40
CA GLN A 178 -0.10 -5.60 0.23
C GLN A 178 0.40 -4.20 0.62
N LEU A 179 -0.36 -3.51 1.47
CA LEU A 179 -0.05 -2.14 1.86
C LEU A 179 1.21 -2.07 2.73
N LEU A 180 1.33 -2.95 3.73
CA LEU A 180 2.50 -3.00 4.59
C LEU A 180 3.78 -3.36 3.82
N LEU A 181 3.70 -4.24 2.82
CA LEU A 181 4.81 -4.52 1.91
C LEU A 181 5.26 -3.24 1.18
N GLN A 182 4.34 -2.47 0.62
CA GLN A 182 4.67 -1.20 -0.04
C GLN A 182 5.28 -0.19 0.94
N ILE A 183 4.77 -0.11 2.17
CA ILE A 183 5.33 0.76 3.22
C ILE A 183 6.78 0.36 3.54
N ILE A 184 7.05 -0.93 3.79
CA ILE A 184 8.42 -1.32 4.18
C ILE A 184 9.43 -1.13 3.04
N ILE A 185 9.01 -1.33 1.79
CA ILE A 185 9.82 -1.04 0.61
C ILE A 185 10.09 0.47 0.54
N ALA A 186 9.06 1.30 0.70
CA ALA A 186 9.20 2.75 0.69
C ALA A 186 10.09 3.29 1.82
N ASP A 187 10.06 2.65 3.00
CA ASP A 187 10.89 2.96 4.16
C ASP A 187 12.36 2.52 3.96
N THR A 188 12.61 1.43 3.21
CA THR A 188 13.97 0.86 3.03
C THR A 188 14.69 1.41 1.80
N THR A 189 13.95 1.91 0.82
CA THR A 189 14.47 2.35 -0.49
C THR A 189 14.49 3.87 -0.61
N THR A 190 15.46 4.38 -1.35
CA THR A 190 15.55 5.83 -1.61
C THR A 190 14.51 6.28 -2.63
N LEU A 191 14.06 7.54 -2.53
CA LEU A 191 13.05 8.14 -3.42
C LEU A 191 13.32 7.89 -4.91
N LYS A 192 14.60 7.94 -5.32
CA LYS A 192 15.03 7.72 -6.71
C LYS A 192 14.78 6.29 -7.23
N TRP A 193 14.87 5.28 -6.36
CA TRP A 193 14.75 3.86 -6.74
C TRP A 193 13.43 3.22 -6.31
N ARG A 194 12.53 4.01 -5.71
CA ARG A 194 11.25 3.52 -5.18
C ARG A 194 10.39 2.87 -6.27
N GLY A 195 10.30 3.50 -7.44
CA GLY A 195 9.55 2.96 -8.58
C GLY A 195 10.08 1.60 -9.05
N LEU A 196 11.40 1.44 -9.18
CA LEU A 196 12.02 0.16 -9.54
C LEU A 196 11.76 -0.90 -8.47
N SER A 197 11.84 -0.52 -7.20
CA SER A 197 11.67 -1.44 -6.07
C SER A 197 10.22 -1.94 -5.96
N SER A 198 9.23 -1.06 -6.16
CA SER A 198 7.82 -1.45 -6.28
C SER A 198 7.59 -2.35 -7.51
N GLY A 199 8.27 -2.07 -8.62
CA GLY A 199 8.24 -2.92 -9.82
C GLY A 199 8.80 -4.33 -9.58
N LEU A 200 9.91 -4.45 -8.84
CA LEU A 200 10.50 -5.75 -8.46
C LEU A 200 9.55 -6.57 -7.58
N VAL A 201 8.73 -5.92 -6.75
CA VAL A 201 7.71 -6.59 -5.94
C VAL A 201 6.49 -7.00 -6.75
N ALA A 202 6.23 -6.35 -7.88
CA ALA A 202 5.22 -6.76 -8.83
C ALA A 202 5.72 -7.85 -9.80
N ALA A 203 7.02 -7.95 -10.06
CA ALA A 203 7.59 -8.91 -11.01
C ALA A 203 7.18 -10.38 -10.77
N PRO A 204 7.09 -10.89 -9.52
CA PRO A 204 6.57 -12.23 -9.25
C PRO A 204 5.18 -12.52 -9.81
N PHE A 205 4.30 -11.52 -9.94
CA PHE A 205 2.96 -11.72 -10.53
C PHE A 205 3.03 -12.16 -11.99
N ILE A 206 4.03 -11.71 -12.75
CA ILE A 206 4.19 -12.09 -14.16
C ILE A 206 4.54 -13.58 -14.26
N ILE A 207 5.45 -14.05 -13.41
CA ILE A 207 5.88 -15.46 -13.39
C ILE A 207 4.72 -16.34 -12.87
N ASN A 208 4.08 -15.91 -11.79
CA ASN A 208 3.00 -16.66 -11.15
C ASN A 208 1.68 -16.62 -11.93
N ALA A 209 1.52 -15.73 -12.91
CA ALA A 209 0.41 -15.82 -13.88
C ALA A 209 0.45 -17.14 -14.67
N PHE A 210 1.65 -17.67 -14.96
CA PHE A 210 1.84 -18.96 -15.63
C PHE A 210 2.04 -20.10 -14.62
N ALA A 211 2.95 -19.93 -13.65
CA ALA A 211 3.24 -20.96 -12.67
C ALA A 211 2.08 -21.23 -11.70
N GLY A 212 1.25 -20.22 -11.41
CA GLY A 212 0.13 -20.34 -10.48
C GLY A 212 -0.97 -21.27 -10.98
N SER A 213 -1.19 -21.35 -12.29
CA SER A 213 -2.16 -22.29 -12.87
C SER A 213 -1.66 -23.73 -12.77
N GLU A 214 -0.37 -23.98 -12.96
CA GLU A 214 0.26 -25.31 -12.77
C GLU A 214 0.20 -25.75 -11.30
N VAL A 215 0.54 -24.86 -10.36
CA VAL A 215 0.43 -25.14 -8.91
C VAL A 215 -1.02 -25.46 -8.55
N SER A 216 -1.97 -24.66 -9.04
CA SER A 216 -3.40 -24.91 -8.79
C SER A 216 -3.85 -26.24 -9.40
N ALA A 217 -3.40 -26.57 -10.61
CA ALA A 217 -3.71 -27.82 -11.27
C ALA A 217 -3.14 -29.03 -10.52
N GLY A 218 -1.92 -28.93 -9.97
CA GLY A 218 -1.32 -29.97 -9.15
C GLY A 218 -2.07 -30.23 -7.85
N VAL A 219 -2.53 -29.17 -7.17
CA VAL A 219 -3.37 -29.28 -5.96
C VAL A 219 -4.75 -29.88 -6.27
N MET A 220 -5.28 -29.57 -7.46
CA MET A 220 -6.60 -29.99 -7.93
C MET A 220 -6.61 -31.29 -8.75
N ALA A 221 -5.46 -31.93 -8.95
CA ALA A 221 -5.34 -33.14 -9.76
C ALA A 221 -6.21 -34.29 -9.23
N SER A 222 -6.53 -35.27 -10.08
CA SER A 222 -7.30 -36.47 -9.71
C SER A 222 -6.57 -37.25 -8.60
N GLY A 223 -7.08 -37.21 -7.37
CA GLY A 223 -6.43 -37.78 -6.18
C GLY A 223 -5.59 -36.79 -5.37
N GLY A 224 -5.55 -35.52 -5.76
CA GLY A 224 -4.89 -34.43 -5.05
C GLY A 224 -5.65 -33.99 -3.78
N PRO A 225 -5.00 -33.16 -2.94
CA PRO A 225 -5.53 -32.75 -1.64
C PRO A 225 -6.75 -31.80 -1.72
N GLY A 226 -7.05 -31.25 -2.91
CA GLY A 226 -8.27 -30.51 -3.21
C GLY A 226 -8.24 -29.03 -2.79
N TRP A 227 -9.30 -28.31 -3.16
CA TRP A 227 -9.38 -26.84 -3.02
C TRP A 227 -9.25 -26.35 -1.57
N ARG A 228 -9.72 -27.14 -0.59
CA ARG A 228 -9.59 -26.81 0.84
C ARG A 228 -8.12 -26.74 1.28
N TRP A 229 -7.32 -27.68 0.80
CA TRP A 229 -5.89 -27.71 1.10
C TRP A 229 -5.13 -26.63 0.32
N GLY A 230 -5.58 -26.30 -0.89
CA GLY A 230 -5.09 -25.14 -1.65
C GLY A 230 -5.19 -23.82 -0.87
N TYR A 231 -6.25 -23.64 -0.08
CA TYR A 231 -6.34 -22.51 0.86
C TYR A 231 -5.53 -22.73 2.15
N GLY A 232 -5.56 -23.96 2.69
CA GLY A 232 -4.83 -24.33 3.90
C GLY A 232 -3.31 -24.16 3.78
N MET A 233 -2.71 -24.38 2.62
CA MET A 233 -1.27 -24.21 2.42
C MET A 233 -0.82 -22.77 2.67
N PHE A 234 -1.63 -21.77 2.27
CA PHE A 234 -1.30 -20.36 2.47
C PHE A 234 -1.41 -19.93 3.92
N ALA A 235 -2.29 -20.58 4.71
CA ALA A 235 -2.34 -20.38 6.15
C ALA A 235 -1.02 -20.75 6.85
N ILE A 236 -0.17 -21.59 6.24
CA ILE A 236 1.14 -21.98 6.77
C ILE A 236 2.26 -21.18 6.09
N LEU A 237 2.25 -21.08 4.77
CA LEU A 237 3.31 -20.42 4.01
C LEU A 237 3.44 -18.93 4.36
N VAL A 238 2.32 -18.22 4.52
CA VAL A 238 2.32 -16.79 4.80
C VAL A 238 2.94 -16.44 6.16
N PRO A 239 2.52 -17.05 7.30
CA PRO A 239 3.18 -16.76 8.56
C PRO A 239 4.66 -17.18 8.53
N VAL A 240 5.02 -18.32 7.93
CA VAL A 240 6.42 -18.77 7.86
C VAL A 240 7.31 -17.78 7.11
N THR A 241 6.83 -17.20 6.01
CA THR A 241 7.61 -16.26 5.19
C THR A 241 7.64 -14.84 5.75
N ILE A 242 6.60 -14.43 6.48
CA ILE A 242 6.51 -13.10 7.10
C ILE A 242 7.14 -13.08 8.50
N LEU A 243 7.22 -14.22 9.19
CA LEU A 243 7.87 -14.33 10.50
C LEU A 243 9.31 -13.76 10.53
N PRO A 244 10.23 -14.09 9.61
CA PRO A 244 11.57 -13.49 9.62
C PRO A 244 11.52 -11.97 9.39
N LEU A 245 10.56 -11.46 8.61
CA LEU A 245 10.34 -10.02 8.44
C LEU A 245 9.88 -9.37 9.75
N ILE A 246 8.92 -9.98 10.47
CA ILE A 246 8.45 -9.48 11.76
C ILE A 246 9.57 -9.51 12.79
N LEU A 247 10.34 -10.60 12.86
CA LEU A 247 11.43 -10.77 13.82
C LEU A 247 12.57 -9.77 13.57
N THR A 248 12.97 -9.57 12.32
CA THR A 248 14.02 -8.61 11.96
C THR A 248 13.61 -7.18 12.29
N LEU A 249 12.36 -6.79 11.97
CA LEU A 249 11.84 -5.47 12.31
C LEU A 249 11.62 -5.29 13.82
N GLY A 250 11.13 -6.32 14.51
CA GLY A 250 10.92 -6.31 15.96
C GLY A 250 12.24 -6.17 16.72
N TRP A 251 13.28 -6.90 16.30
CA TRP A 251 14.63 -6.76 16.83
C TRP A 251 15.21 -5.37 16.57
N ALA A 252 15.06 -4.84 15.34
CA ALA A 252 15.53 -3.50 14.98
C ALA A 252 14.85 -2.42 15.84
N GLN A 253 13.55 -2.54 16.09
CA GLN A 253 12.82 -1.63 16.98
C GLN A 253 13.26 -1.74 18.44
N HIS A 254 13.45 -2.96 18.94
CA HIS A 254 13.92 -3.16 20.32
C HIS A 254 15.32 -2.57 20.52
N LYS A 255 16.21 -2.77 19.53
CA LYS A 255 17.57 -2.22 19.55
C LYS A 255 17.59 -0.68 19.42
N ALA A 256 16.76 -0.10 18.56
CA ALA A 256 16.61 1.35 18.45
C ALA A 256 16.09 1.99 19.75
N LYS A 257 15.15 1.31 20.44
CA LYS A 257 14.68 1.73 21.77
C LYS A 257 15.79 1.65 22.82
N SER A 258 16.59 0.56 22.80
CA SER A 258 17.73 0.39 23.71
C SER A 258 18.85 1.42 23.48
N GLN A 259 18.95 2.00 22.29
CA GLN A 259 19.95 3.03 21.95
C GLN A 259 19.44 4.47 22.19
N GLY A 260 18.24 4.64 22.76
CA GLY A 260 17.67 5.96 23.04
C GLY A 260 17.25 6.76 21.80
N LEU A 261 17.26 6.14 20.61
CA LEU A 261 16.86 6.78 19.34
C LEU A 261 15.35 7.00 19.21
N VAL A 262 14.58 6.46 20.15
CA VAL A 262 13.13 6.62 20.26
C VAL A 262 12.87 7.15 21.67
N GLU A 263 12.41 8.39 21.78
CA GLU A 263 11.91 8.91 23.06
C GLU A 263 10.92 7.89 23.64
N PRO A 264 11.02 7.55 24.94
CA PRO A 264 10.04 6.69 25.57
C PRO A 264 8.68 7.37 25.39
N ALA A 265 7.88 6.86 24.47
CA ALA A 265 6.50 7.29 24.33
C ALA A 265 5.88 7.29 25.73
N GLN A 266 5.48 8.46 26.21
CA GLN A 266 4.75 8.59 27.45
C GLN A 266 3.63 7.54 27.44
N SER A 267 3.52 6.79 28.54
CA SER A 267 2.54 5.73 28.78
C SER A 267 2.88 4.32 28.25
N SER A 268 3.54 3.61 29.15
CA SER A 268 3.53 2.16 29.35
C SER A 268 2.15 1.57 29.67
N ALA A 269 1.05 2.01 29.05
CA ALA A 269 -0.20 1.27 29.15
C ALA A 269 -0.23 0.15 28.10
N ILE A 270 0.06 -1.09 28.50
CA ILE A 270 -0.53 -2.26 27.84
C ILE A 270 -1.92 -2.38 28.45
N GLY A 271 -2.95 -2.06 27.68
CA GLY A 271 -4.34 -2.07 28.16
C GLY A 271 -5.32 -1.41 27.20
N MET A 272 -6.61 -1.64 27.44
CA MET A 272 -7.78 -1.20 26.67
C MET A 272 -7.71 0.26 26.17
N ASN A 273 -6.99 1.13 26.88
CA ASN A 273 -6.81 2.55 26.53
C ASN A 273 -6.00 2.77 25.25
N LYS A 274 -5.07 1.87 24.87
CA LYS A 274 -4.39 1.94 23.56
C LYS A 274 -5.31 1.52 22.41
N PHE A 275 -6.13 0.49 22.62
CA PHE A 275 -7.14 0.12 21.63
C PHE A 275 -8.16 1.23 21.45
N LYS A 276 -8.59 1.87 22.54
CA LYS A 276 -9.49 3.02 22.49
C LYS A 276 -8.87 4.22 21.78
N ALA A 277 -7.60 4.54 22.06
CA ALA A 277 -6.89 5.62 21.36
C ALA A 277 -6.73 5.34 19.86
N VAL A 278 -6.40 4.10 19.48
CA VAL A 278 -6.35 3.69 18.07
C VAL A 278 -7.74 3.77 17.43
N TRP A 279 -8.80 3.39 18.15
CA TRP A 279 -10.18 3.43 17.65
C TRP A 279 -10.72 4.87 17.49
N GLU A 280 -10.31 5.78 18.37
CA GLU A 280 -10.61 7.22 18.28
C GLU A 280 -9.81 7.89 17.15
N GLU A 281 -8.60 7.39 16.86
CA GLU A 281 -7.76 7.88 15.76
C GLU A 281 -8.22 7.34 14.40
N VAL A 282 -8.83 6.16 14.34
CA VAL A 282 -9.46 5.61 13.12
C VAL A 282 -10.67 6.47 12.74
N ASP A 283 -10.66 7.03 11.53
CA ASP A 283 -11.81 7.77 10.99
C ASP A 283 -12.87 6.79 10.48
N ILE A 284 -13.69 6.29 11.41
CA ILE A 284 -14.73 5.30 11.13
C ILE A 284 -15.79 5.87 10.20
N LEU A 285 -16.15 7.16 10.34
CA LEU A 285 -17.16 7.80 9.52
C LEU A 285 -16.68 7.94 8.08
N GLY A 286 -15.45 8.42 7.87
CA GLY A 286 -14.83 8.47 6.55
C GLY A 286 -14.72 7.08 5.92
N LEU A 287 -14.36 6.07 6.71
CA LEU A 287 -14.29 4.68 6.23
C LEU A 287 -15.66 4.13 5.83
N LEU A 288 -16.72 4.45 6.59
CA LEU A 288 -18.08 4.02 6.31
C LEU A 288 -18.66 4.71 5.08
N ILE A 289 -18.40 6.01 4.91
CA ILE A 289 -18.79 6.76 3.70
C ILE A 289 -18.07 6.21 2.47
N LEU A 290 -16.77 5.90 2.59
CA LEU A 290 -15.99 5.32 1.51
C LEU A 290 -16.48 3.91 1.16
N ALA A 291 -16.77 3.08 2.17
CA ALA A 291 -17.38 1.76 1.98
C ALA A 291 -18.76 1.84 1.33
N GLY A 292 -19.62 2.76 1.80
CA GLY A 292 -20.92 3.02 1.20
C GLY A 292 -20.81 3.48 -0.25
N GLY A 293 -19.90 4.41 -0.56
CA GLY A 293 -19.68 4.91 -1.91
C GLY A 293 -19.23 3.81 -2.88
N VAL A 294 -18.24 3.00 -2.48
CA VAL A 294 -17.74 1.90 -3.30
C VAL A 294 -18.81 0.81 -3.47
N ALA A 295 -19.58 0.50 -2.42
CA ALA A 295 -20.70 -0.43 -2.50
C ALA A 295 -21.80 0.08 -3.45
N CYS A 296 -22.19 1.36 -3.36
CA CYS A 296 -23.19 1.97 -4.23
C CYS A 296 -22.80 1.97 -5.71
N VAL A 297 -21.50 1.94 -6.04
CA VAL A 297 -21.02 1.83 -7.43
C VAL A 297 -20.95 0.37 -7.87
N LEU A 298 -20.40 -0.52 -7.04
CA LEU A 298 -20.16 -1.91 -7.41
C LEU A 298 -21.41 -2.79 -7.37
N LEU A 299 -22.36 -2.51 -6.46
CA LEU A 299 -23.62 -3.25 -6.36
C LEU A 299 -24.47 -3.17 -7.64
N PRO A 300 -24.81 -1.99 -8.19
CA PRO A 300 -25.59 -1.93 -9.43
C PRO A 300 -24.84 -2.53 -10.63
N LEU A 301 -23.52 -2.35 -10.70
CA LEU A 301 -22.69 -2.96 -11.76
C LEU A 301 -22.73 -4.50 -11.71
N THR A 302 -22.84 -5.06 -10.51
CA THR A 302 -22.91 -6.52 -10.28
C THR A 302 -24.31 -7.06 -10.51
N LEU A 303 -25.33 -6.36 -10.01
CA LEU A 303 -26.73 -6.75 -10.12
C LEU A 303 -27.20 -6.73 -11.58
N ALA A 304 -26.78 -5.71 -12.35
CA ALA A 304 -27.08 -5.60 -13.76
C ALA A 304 -26.54 -6.78 -14.60
N LYS A 305 -25.50 -7.47 -14.13
CA LYS A 305 -24.94 -8.65 -14.82
C LYS A 305 -25.61 -9.97 -14.42
N SER A 306 -26.35 -10.00 -13.31
CA SER A 306 -27.05 -11.19 -12.79
C SER A 306 -28.58 -11.14 -12.96
N ALA A 307 -29.15 -9.99 -13.34
CA ALA A 307 -30.57 -9.85 -13.64
C ALA A 307 -30.92 -10.42 -15.03
N LYS A 308 -32.04 -11.14 -15.12
CA LYS A 308 -32.50 -11.84 -16.34
C LYS A 308 -32.71 -10.91 -17.56
N GLU A 309 -32.92 -9.60 -17.33
CA GLU A 309 -33.05 -8.56 -18.37
C GLU A 309 -32.05 -7.39 -18.21
N GLY A 310 -30.98 -7.59 -17.44
CA GLY A 310 -29.95 -6.55 -17.23
C GLY A 310 -30.50 -5.27 -16.61
N TRP A 311 -30.15 -4.12 -17.17
CA TRP A 311 -30.62 -2.79 -16.72
C TRP A 311 -32.09 -2.49 -17.07
N ALA A 312 -32.77 -3.37 -17.81
CA ALA A 312 -34.16 -3.17 -18.27
C ALA A 312 -35.22 -3.73 -17.31
N ASN A 313 -34.81 -4.32 -16.17
CA ASN A 313 -35.68 -4.95 -15.18
C ASN A 313 -36.47 -3.93 -14.31
N CYS A 314 -36.85 -2.79 -14.89
CA CYS A 314 -37.72 -1.78 -14.30
C CYS A 314 -39.17 -2.07 -14.73
N GLU A 315 -39.77 -3.11 -14.16
CA GLU A 315 -41.23 -3.26 -14.08
C GLU A 315 -41.64 -3.33 -12.60
#